data_AF-A0AAJ6JC82-F1
#
_entry.id   AF-A0AAJ6JC82-F1
#
_cell.length_a   1.000
_cell.length_b   1.000
_cell.length_c   1.000
_cell.angle_alpha   90.00
_cell.angle_beta   90.00
_cell.angle_gamma   90.00
#
_symmetry.space_group_name_H-M   'P 1'
#
loop_
_entity.id
_entity.type
_entity.pdbx_description
1 polymer ?
#
loop_
_entity_poly.entity_id
_entity_poly.type
_entity_poly.pdbx_seq_one_letter_code
_entity_poly.pdbx_strand_id
1 'polypeptide(L)' 'MNTDRDLLIRGSEKVIGHYEFLLANAKADHERKLYRQRIERERRLISDLQGEAPHRAA' A
#
# COMPACT_ATOMS: atom_id res chain seq x y z
N MET A 1 -14.57 -17.71 3.74
CA MET A 1 -13.22 -17.18 4.03
C MET A 1 -12.40 -17.29 2.76
N ASN A 2 -11.99 -16.16 2.18
CA ASN A 2 -11.19 -16.15 0.95
C ASN A 2 -9.71 -16.04 1.36
N THR A 3 -9.11 -17.17 1.74
CA THR A 3 -7.77 -17.25 2.34
C THR A 3 -6.70 -16.58 1.48
N ASP A 4 -6.85 -16.63 0.16
CA ASP A 4 -5.93 -16.00 -0.78
C ASP A 4 -6.00 -14.47 -0.73
N ARG A 5 -7.19 -13.89 -0.54
CA ARG A 5 -7.41 -12.45 -0.40
C ARG A 5 -6.76 -11.92 0.87
N ASP A 6 -6.97 -12.61 1.98
CA ASP A 6 -6.36 -12.27 3.27
C ASP A 6 -4.83 -12.37 3.21
N LEU A 7 -4.29 -13.36 2.50
CA LEU A 7 -2.86 -13.51 2.31
C LEU A 7 -2.28 -12.34 1.50
N LEU A 8 -2.96 -11.92 0.44
CA LEU A 8 -2.55 -10.77 -0.37
C LEU A 8 -2.59 -9.46 0.42
N ILE A 9 -3.65 -9.23 1.21
CA ILE A 9 -3.77 -8.04 2.08
C ILE A 9 -2.60 -8.00 3.06
N ARG A 10 -2.33 -9.09 3.79
CA ARG A 10 -1.21 -9.16 4.74
C ARG A 10 0.15 -8.98 4.06
N GLY A 11 0.29 -9.51 2.83
CA GLY A 11 1.46 -9.30 1.99
C GLY A 11 1.68 -7.82 1.70
N SER A 12 0.64 -7.12 1.23
CA SER A 12 0.69 -5.68 0.94
C SER A 12 0.92 -4.84 2.20
N GLU A 13 0.32 -5.19 3.34
CA GLU A 13 0.58 -4.52 4.63
C GLU A 13 2.05 -4.60 5.04
N LYS A 14 2.69 -5.77 4.85
CA LYS A 14 4.12 -5.95 5.12
C LYS A 14 4.98 -5.08 4.20
N VAL A 15 4.61 -4.99 2.92
CA VAL A 15 5.28 -4.13 1.95
C VAL A 15 5.15 -2.65 2.33
N ILE A 16 3.95 -2.21 2.73
CA ILE A 16 3.72 -0.85 3.21
C ILE A 16 4.62 -0.54 4.40
N GLY A 17 4.64 -1.38 5.43
CA GLY A 17 5.47 -1.16 6.62
C GLY A 17 6.97 -1.04 6.28
N HIS A 18 7.45 -1.85 5.32
CA HIS A 18 8.83 -1.73 4.84
C HIS A 18 9.11 -0.38 4.19
N TYR A 19 8.23 0.08 3.30
CA TYR A 19 8.41 1.38 2.63
C TYR A 19 8.18 2.57 3.57
N GLU A 20 7.34 2.45 4.60
CA GLU A 20 7.18 3.48 5.62
C GLU A 20 8.47 3.63 6.44
N PHE A 21 9.12 2.51 6.80
CA PHE A 21 10.43 2.54 7.43
C PHE A 21 11.49 3.20 6.53
N LEU A 22 11.55 2.84 5.24
CA LEU A 22 12.47 3.48 4.29
C LEU A 22 12.16 4.98 4.11
N LEU A 23 10.88 5.36 4.06
CA LEU A 23 10.44 6.75 3.95
C LEU A 23 10.86 7.60 5.15
N ALA A 24 10.80 7.03 6.37
CA ALA A 24 11.24 7.68 7.58
C ALA A 24 12.75 7.95 7.57
N ASN A 25 13.54 7.05 6.98
CA ASN A 25 15.01 7.13 6.92
C ASN A 25 15.55 7.76 5.63
N ALA A 26 14.70 8.01 4.64
CA ALA A 26 15.08 8.58 3.35
C ALA A 26 15.65 9.99 3.51
N LYS A 27 16.84 10.20 2.92
CA LYS A 27 17.55 11.48 2.97
C LYS A 27 17.30 12.33 1.72
N ALA A 28 16.92 11.70 0.60
CA ALA A 28 16.64 12.40 -0.63
C ALA A 28 15.14 12.45 -0.95
N ASP A 29 14.69 13.59 -1.49
CA ASP A 29 13.28 13.79 -1.82
C ASP A 29 12.78 12.87 -2.94
N HIS A 30 13.68 12.44 -3.84
CA HIS A 30 13.33 11.48 -4.88
C HIS A 30 12.99 10.10 -4.30
N GLU A 31 13.75 9.63 -3.30
CA GLU A 31 13.49 8.38 -2.59
C GLU A 31 12.17 8.47 -1.83
N ARG A 32 11.94 9.60 -1.14
CA ARG A 32 10.68 9.86 -0.44
C ARG A 32 9.48 9.80 -1.37
N LYS A 33 9.58 10.40 -2.56
CA LYS A 33 8.51 10.37 -3.55
C LYS A 33 8.27 8.96 -4.08
N LEU A 34 9.34 8.21 -4.35
CA LEU A 34 9.24 6.82 -4.82
C LEU A 34 8.56 5.93 -3.77
N TYR A 35 8.97 6.02 -2.50
CA TYR A 35 8.40 5.22 -1.42
C TYR A 35 6.95 5.59 -1.16
N ARG A 36 6.59 6.88 -1.16
CA ARG A 36 5.19 7.32 -1.06
C ARG A 36 4.32 6.76 -2.19
N GLN A 37 4.78 6.84 -3.43
CA GLN A 37 4.06 6.28 -4.58
C GLN A 37 3.87 4.76 -4.48
N ARG A 38 4.83 4.06 -3.87
CA ARG A 38 4.72 2.62 -3.66
C ARG A 38 3.71 2.30 -2.56
N ILE A 39 3.77 2.99 -1.42
CA ILE A 39 2.81 2.87 -0.31
C ILE A 39 1.38 3.12 -0.80
N GLU A 40 1.15 4.19 -1.58
CA GLU A 40 -0.19 4.50 -2.11
C GLU A 40 -0.73 3.42 -3.05
N ARG A 41 0.13 2.79 -3.85
CA ARG A 41 -0.27 1.69 -4.73
C ARG A 41 -0.70 0.46 -3.94
N GLU A 42 0.06 0.07 -2.92
CA GLU A 42 -0.30 -1.07 -2.06
C GLU A 42 -1.56 -0.78 -1.24
N ARG A 43 -1.75 0.46 -0.76
CA ARG A 43 -2.99 0.88 -0.06
C ARG A 43 -4.21 0.81 -0.98
N ARG A 44 -4.09 1.23 -2.24
CA ARG A 44 -5.16 1.07 -3.24
C ARG A 44 -5.49 -0.41 -3.50
N LEU A 45 -4.46 -1.25 -3.66
CA LEU A 45 -4.65 -2.68 -3.84
C LEU A 45 -5.37 -3.31 -2.64
N ILE A 46 -5.03 -2.93 -1.41
CA ILE A 46 -5.74 -3.38 -0.20
C ILE A 46 -7.21 -2.93 -0.24
N SER A 47 -7.50 -1.68 -0.60
CA SER A 47 -8.87 -1.15 -0.74
C SER A 47 -9.70 -1.97 -1.73
N ASP A 48 -9.13 -2.24 -2.92
CA ASP A 48 -9.76 -3.08 -3.96
C ASP A 48 -9.96 -4.53 -3.46
N LEU A 49 -8.94 -5.07 -2.80
CA LEU A 49 -8.96 -6.38 -2.14
C LEU A 49 -9.77 -6.41 -0.85
N GLN A 50 -10.30 -5.31 -0.34
CA GLN A 50 -11.27 -5.32 0.76
C GLN A 50 -12.68 -5.16 0.21
N GLY A 51 -12.83 -4.70 -1.03
CA GLY A 51 -14.12 -4.37 -1.63
C GLY A 51 -14.60 -3.01 -1.14
N GLU A 52 -13.74 -2.29 -0.42
CA GLU A 52 -13.81 -0.85 -0.22
C GLU A 52 -13.37 -0.17 -1.52
N ALA A 53 -14.06 -0.48 -2.62
CA ALA A 53 -14.05 0.45 -3.74
C ALA A 53 -14.69 1.73 -3.20
N PRO A 54 -14.08 2.92 -3.35
CA PRO A 54 -14.84 4.14 -3.21
C PRO A 54 -15.93 4.06 -4.27
N HIS A 55 -17.16 3.83 -3.82
CA HIS A 55 -18.31 4.03 -4.66
C HIS A 55 -18.30 5.52 -5.05
N ARG A 56 -17.88 5.78 -6.30
CA ARG A 56 -18.01 7.05 -7.04
C ARG A 56 -17.09 8.22 -6.64
N ALA A 57 -16.35 8.71 -7.62
CA ALA A 57 -16.63 10.01 -8.26
C ALA A 57 -16.39 9.78 -9.78
N ALA A 58 -17.46 9.59 -10.56
CA ALA A 58 -18.12 10.64 -11.36
C ALA A 58 -17.25 11.07 -12.54
#